data_AF-A0A836SXE1-F1
#
_entry.id   AF-A0A836SXE1-F1
#
_cell.length_a   1.000
_cell.length_b   1.000
_cell.length_c   1.000
_cell.angle_alpha   90.00
_cell.angle_beta   90.00
_cell.angle_gamma   90.00
#
_symmetry.space_group_name_H-M   'P 1'
#
loop_
_entity.id
_entity.type
_entity.pdbx_description
1 polymer ?
#
loop_
_entity_poly.entity_id
_entity_poly.type
_entity_poly.pdbx_seq_one_letter_code
_entity_poly.pdbx_strand_id
1 'polypeptide(L)'
;MIQLSEQQKQIFETNVEQITSKDVQNVLDNIDQELKNLQSIVEQKPSVKTEELIANSKLLAELIRCVDFPITESSRKWIVFALNYLISDIDLIPDSIPIIGYLDDALVVSWVKNLVDSDITRFAIFKKAKEVKHIIKQVLQGDGHTEVILIPGFLSNEFYADHYKEWIRSLTKSKLGKDKPGVSIFDWKTNYTPEFQNTILIVDHELKLKPKYNSEVFATEWEQLKRDFHSLSKVFFSDLQKIKKQQPDKKIIVIAINVGTFTIDNPHYSKKLSLIDDYYIFGGCSKPEYILGTMSKKIKNIYNFYNYQDAALQFIYDNFENMEKPIGLKAIYVGKTAKIKNISCGVQHRRHTTYKDLLTKLIDAV
;
A
#
# COMPACT_ATOMS: atom_id res chain seq x y z
N MET A 1 19.92 -14.39 28.15
CA MET A 1 19.61 -14.32 26.71
C MET A 1 20.91 -13.90 26.03
N ILE A 2 21.46 -14.69 25.11
CA ILE A 2 22.68 -14.31 24.39
C ILE A 2 22.30 -13.15 23.46
N GLN A 3 23.10 -12.09 23.44
CA GLN A 3 22.87 -10.89 22.64
C GLN A 3 24.19 -10.45 21.99
N LEU A 4 24.10 -9.85 20.81
CA LEU A 4 25.26 -9.24 20.14
C LEU A 4 25.78 -8.06 20.96
N SER A 5 27.10 -8.01 21.15
CA SER A 5 27.77 -6.85 21.73
C SER A 5 27.72 -5.63 20.80
N GLU A 6 27.87 -4.43 21.35
CA GLU A 6 27.92 -3.20 20.55
C GLU A 6 29.09 -3.19 19.55
N GLN A 7 30.23 -3.79 19.90
CA GLN A 7 31.36 -3.95 18.99
C GLN A 7 31.02 -4.85 17.79
N GLN A 8 30.33 -5.96 18.02
CA GLN A 8 29.86 -6.83 16.93
C GLN A 8 28.87 -6.09 16.01
N LYS A 9 27.94 -5.31 16.57
CA LYS A 9 26.98 -4.52 15.78
C LYS A 9 27.69 -3.50 14.88
N GLN A 10 28.70 -2.80 15.38
CA GLN A 10 29.47 -1.82 14.59
C GLN A 10 30.25 -2.47 13.44
N ILE A 11 30.83 -3.65 13.68
CA ILE A 11 31.50 -4.43 12.62
C ILE A 11 30.47 -4.83 11.55
N PHE A 12 29.29 -5.30 11.98
CA PHE A 12 28.22 -5.70 11.06
C PHE A 12 27.68 -4.53 10.24
N GLU A 13 27.50 -3.35 10.84
CA GLU A 13 27.14 -2.13 10.13
C GLU A 13 28.14 -1.83 9.00
N THR A 14 29.44 -1.90 9.29
CA THR A 14 30.51 -1.68 8.30
C THR A 14 30.46 -2.71 7.16
N ASN A 15 30.18 -3.98 7.47
CA ASN A 15 30.08 -5.04 6.47
C ASN A 15 28.83 -4.88 5.58
N VAL A 16 27.71 -4.46 6.17
CA VAL A 16 26.45 -4.21 5.45
C VAL A 16 26.59 -3.09 4.43
N GLU A 17 27.36 -2.04 4.75
CA GLU A 17 27.62 -0.95 3.80
C GLU A 17 28.29 -1.46 2.51
N GLN A 18 29.13 -2.49 2.62
CA GLN A 18 29.87 -3.10 1.52
C GLN A 18 29.07 -4.09 0.67
N ILE A 19 27.84 -4.44 1.06
CA ILE A 19 26.98 -5.37 0.31
C ILE A 19 26.72 -4.84 -1.10
N THR A 20 26.96 -5.71 -2.08
CA THR A 20 26.83 -5.46 -3.52
C THR A 20 25.78 -6.36 -4.18
N SER A 21 25.49 -6.13 -5.46
CA SER A 21 24.62 -7.00 -6.26
C SER A 21 25.15 -8.44 -6.39
N LYS A 22 26.46 -8.64 -6.32
CA LYS A 22 27.08 -9.98 -6.34
C LYS A 22 26.71 -10.77 -5.09
N ASP A 23 26.67 -10.11 -3.94
CA ASP A 23 26.28 -10.70 -2.66
C ASP A 23 24.80 -11.10 -2.67
N VAL A 24 23.94 -10.28 -3.28
CA VAL A 24 22.53 -10.62 -3.49
C VAL A 24 22.40 -11.89 -4.34
N GLN A 25 23.14 -11.96 -5.46
CA GLN A 25 23.12 -13.13 -6.33
C GLN A 25 23.61 -14.39 -5.60
N ASN A 26 24.69 -14.27 -4.81
CA ASN A 26 25.20 -15.36 -4.00
C ASN A 26 24.14 -15.92 -3.03
N VAL A 27 23.39 -15.04 -2.35
CA VAL A 27 22.27 -15.48 -1.49
C VAL A 27 21.24 -16.23 -2.32
N LEU A 28 20.79 -15.65 -3.44
CA LEU A 28 19.72 -16.22 -4.25
C LEU A 28 20.08 -17.61 -4.81
N ASP A 29 21.34 -17.81 -5.17
CA ASP A 29 21.86 -19.06 -5.75
C ASP A 29 22.02 -20.18 -4.70
N ASN A 30 22.40 -19.84 -3.47
CA ASN A 30 22.86 -20.83 -2.48
C ASN A 30 21.89 -21.05 -1.31
N ILE A 31 21.02 -20.08 -0.98
CA ILE A 31 20.20 -20.16 0.24
C ILE A 31 19.27 -21.38 0.27
N ASP A 32 18.74 -21.83 -0.88
CA ASP A 32 17.86 -23.00 -0.90
C ASP A 32 18.58 -24.30 -0.59
N GLN A 33 19.86 -24.41 -0.98
CA GLN A 33 20.66 -25.58 -0.65
C GLN A 33 20.98 -25.58 0.85
N GLU A 34 21.35 -24.42 1.41
CA GLU A 34 21.64 -24.32 2.83
C GLU A 34 20.41 -24.62 3.69
N LEU A 35 19.24 -24.09 3.31
CA LEU A 35 17.98 -24.41 3.97
C LEU A 35 17.63 -25.91 3.91
N LYS A 36 18.02 -26.65 2.86
CA LYS A 36 17.83 -28.11 2.76
C LYS A 36 18.80 -28.86 3.67
N ASN A 37 20.05 -28.40 3.77
CA ASN A 37 21.04 -28.96 4.68
C ASN A 37 20.54 -28.87 6.13
N LEU A 38 20.11 -27.67 6.56
CA LEU A 38 19.55 -27.43 7.89
C LEU A 38 18.29 -28.27 8.16
N GLN A 39 17.40 -28.43 7.18
CA GLN A 39 16.22 -29.29 7.30
C GLN A 39 16.60 -30.75 7.56
N SER A 40 17.59 -31.27 6.83
CA SER A 40 18.07 -32.65 7.00
C SER A 40 18.68 -32.88 8.39
N ILE A 41 19.29 -31.85 8.99
CA ILE A 41 19.81 -31.88 10.36
C ILE A 41 18.66 -31.94 11.37
N VAL A 42 17.64 -31.09 11.20
CA VAL A 42 16.46 -31.06 12.09
C VAL A 42 15.67 -32.37 12.05
N GLU A 43 15.53 -32.99 10.87
CA GLU A 43 14.87 -34.29 10.72
C GLU A 43 15.56 -35.40 11.51
N GLN A 44 16.89 -35.37 11.60
CA GLN A 44 17.68 -36.33 12.37
C GLN A 44 17.69 -36.01 13.86
N LYS A 45 17.75 -34.72 14.21
CA LYS A 45 17.83 -34.23 15.58
C LYS A 45 17.00 -32.95 15.73
N PRO A 46 15.72 -33.08 16.15
CA PRO A 46 14.83 -31.94 16.32
C PRO A 46 15.42 -30.88 17.24
N SER A 47 15.34 -29.62 16.81
CA SER A 47 15.89 -28.47 17.51
C SER A 47 15.03 -27.25 17.20
N VAL A 48 14.31 -26.76 18.20
CA VAL A 48 13.44 -25.58 18.09
C VAL A 48 14.22 -24.37 17.54
N LYS A 49 15.46 -24.18 18.01
CA LYS A 49 16.30 -23.06 17.53
C LYS A 49 16.66 -23.17 16.05
N THR A 50 16.93 -24.38 15.58
CA THR A 50 17.28 -24.63 14.18
C THR A 50 16.03 -24.53 13.29
N GLU A 51 14.87 -24.99 13.78
CA GLU A 51 13.58 -24.77 13.12
C GLU A 51 13.25 -23.27 12.98
N GLU A 52 13.47 -22.48 14.04
CA GLU A 52 13.31 -21.03 14.02
C GLU A 52 14.29 -20.36 13.04
N LEU A 53 15.56 -20.76 13.02
CA LEU A 53 16.55 -20.29 12.04
C LEU A 53 16.07 -20.57 10.61
N ILE A 54 15.65 -21.79 10.30
CA ILE A 54 15.12 -22.16 8.97
C ILE A 54 13.91 -21.30 8.61
N ALA A 55 12.96 -21.13 9.53
CA ALA A 55 11.74 -20.36 9.29
C ALA A 55 12.05 -18.87 9.03
N ASN A 56 12.92 -18.27 9.84
CA ASN A 56 13.33 -16.88 9.69
C ASN A 56 14.11 -16.68 8.38
N SER A 57 15.07 -17.55 8.07
CA SER A 57 15.85 -17.48 6.82
C SER A 57 14.97 -17.67 5.59
N LYS A 58 13.97 -18.56 5.63
CA LYS A 58 12.97 -18.69 4.56
C LYS A 58 12.18 -17.40 4.34
N LEU A 59 11.70 -16.77 5.43
CA LEU A 59 10.96 -15.52 5.35
C LEU A 59 11.82 -14.39 4.74
N LEU A 60 13.06 -14.26 5.21
CA LEU A 60 14.01 -13.27 4.71
C LEU A 60 14.37 -13.51 3.23
N ALA A 61 14.56 -14.78 2.83
CA ALA A 61 14.80 -15.13 1.44
C ALA A 61 13.57 -14.83 0.55
N GLU A 62 12.36 -15.09 1.04
CA GLU A 62 11.11 -14.76 0.33
C GLU A 62 10.97 -13.24 0.09
N LEU A 63 11.31 -12.42 1.09
CA LEU A 63 11.32 -10.96 1.00
C LEU A 63 12.19 -10.45 -0.15
N ILE A 64 13.46 -10.87 -0.20
CA ILE A 64 14.40 -10.39 -1.24
C ILE A 64 14.11 -10.98 -2.63
N ARG A 65 13.45 -12.14 -2.70
CA ARG A 65 13.00 -12.75 -3.96
C ARG A 65 11.77 -12.06 -4.54
N CYS A 66 10.98 -11.36 -3.72
CA CYS A 66 9.76 -10.73 -4.16
C CYS A 66 10.02 -9.40 -4.88
N VAL A 67 10.30 -9.46 -6.18
CA VAL A 67 10.61 -8.29 -7.02
C VAL A 67 9.50 -7.22 -6.99
N ASP A 68 8.24 -7.63 -6.86
CA ASP A 68 7.11 -6.70 -6.85
C ASP A 68 6.93 -5.97 -5.50
N PHE A 69 7.58 -6.43 -4.43
CA PHE A 69 7.48 -5.83 -3.10
C PHE A 69 8.52 -4.71 -2.94
N PRO A 70 8.11 -3.47 -2.66
CA PRO A 70 9.04 -2.38 -2.40
C PRO A 70 9.64 -2.56 -1.01
N ILE A 71 10.96 -2.74 -0.96
CA ILE A 71 11.79 -2.83 0.25
C ILE A 71 12.86 -1.74 0.20
N THR A 72 13.23 -1.21 1.35
CA THR A 72 14.35 -0.25 1.44
C THR A 72 15.66 -0.95 1.08
N GLU A 73 16.62 -0.21 0.54
CA GLU A 73 17.94 -0.72 0.24
C GLU A 73 18.70 -1.05 1.52
N SER A 74 18.48 -0.27 2.60
CA SER A 74 19.02 -0.60 3.93
C SER A 74 18.57 -1.99 4.39
N SER A 75 17.26 -2.27 4.39
CA SER A 75 16.75 -3.58 4.82
C SER A 75 17.16 -4.70 3.88
N ARG A 76 17.20 -4.45 2.56
CA ARG A 76 17.73 -5.42 1.60
C ARG A 76 19.16 -5.83 1.94
N LYS A 77 20.05 -4.87 2.21
CA LYS A 77 21.45 -5.14 2.57
C LYS A 77 21.57 -5.92 3.88
N TRP A 78 20.81 -5.55 4.90
CA TRP A 78 20.77 -6.29 6.17
C TRP A 78 20.32 -7.75 5.98
N ILE A 79 19.27 -7.97 5.20
CA ILE A 79 18.79 -9.33 4.89
C ILE A 79 19.85 -10.13 4.14
N VAL A 80 20.46 -9.55 3.12
CA VAL A 80 21.50 -10.20 2.33
C VAL A 80 22.72 -10.52 3.20
N PHE A 81 23.09 -9.62 4.10
CA PHE A 81 24.16 -9.86 5.08
C PHE A 81 23.84 -11.07 5.98
N ALA A 82 22.66 -11.13 6.60
CA ALA A 82 22.28 -12.26 7.45
C ALA A 82 22.23 -13.59 6.71
N LEU A 83 21.69 -13.60 5.48
CA LEU A 83 21.60 -14.83 4.69
C LEU A 83 22.96 -15.27 4.14
N ASN A 84 23.85 -14.33 3.77
CA ASN A 84 25.22 -14.68 3.41
C ASN A 84 26.02 -15.19 4.60
N TYR A 85 25.80 -14.63 5.80
CA TYR A 85 26.42 -15.12 7.02
C TYR A 85 26.08 -16.61 7.21
N LEU A 86 24.80 -16.98 7.07
CA LEU A 86 24.34 -18.37 7.16
C LEU A 86 24.90 -19.31 6.06
N ILE A 87 25.15 -18.79 4.85
CA ILE A 87 25.64 -19.58 3.71
C ILE A 87 27.17 -19.76 3.76
N SER A 88 27.89 -18.85 4.41
CA SER A 88 29.34 -18.79 4.38
C SER A 88 29.97 -19.86 5.27
N ASP A 89 30.84 -20.69 4.70
CA ASP A 89 31.71 -21.61 5.45
C ASP A 89 32.78 -20.87 6.29
N ILE A 90 32.96 -19.56 6.07
CA ILE A 90 33.91 -18.70 6.79
C ILE A 90 33.14 -17.88 7.82
N ASP A 91 33.33 -18.18 9.10
CA ASP A 91 32.78 -17.42 10.21
C ASP A 91 33.39 -16.01 10.25
N LEU A 92 32.57 -14.97 10.04
CA LEU A 92 32.97 -13.57 10.24
C LEU A 92 33.16 -13.22 11.73
N ILE A 93 32.63 -14.06 12.63
CA ILE A 93 32.98 -14.07 14.06
C ILE A 93 33.92 -15.24 14.30
N PRO A 94 35.22 -15.03 14.58
CA PRO A 94 36.08 -16.12 15.01
C PRO A 94 35.65 -16.58 16.41
N ASP A 95 34.92 -17.69 16.51
CA ASP A 95 34.36 -18.13 17.79
C ASP A 95 35.32 -19.01 18.61
N SER A 96 35.46 -18.66 19.89
CA SER A 96 36.13 -19.43 20.92
C SER A 96 35.21 -20.46 21.59
N ILE A 97 34.09 -20.86 20.97
CA ILE A 97 33.17 -21.88 21.52
C ILE A 97 32.85 -22.96 20.46
N PRO A 98 33.70 -23.98 20.31
CA PRO A 98 33.64 -24.93 19.19
C PRO A 98 32.56 -26.04 19.26
N ILE A 99 31.41 -25.85 19.93
CA ILE A 99 30.58 -27.02 20.32
C ILE A 99 29.05 -26.94 20.01
N ILE A 100 28.50 -25.84 19.50
CA ILE A 100 27.07 -25.82 19.05
C ILE A 100 26.93 -25.08 17.72
N GLY A 101 27.05 -25.81 16.61
CA GLY A 101 26.86 -25.25 15.26
C GLY A 101 25.47 -24.63 15.06
N TYR A 102 25.42 -23.51 14.34
CA TYR A 102 24.24 -22.68 14.00
C TYR A 102 23.62 -21.83 15.12
N LEU A 103 24.22 -21.77 16.31
CA LEU A 103 23.68 -20.92 17.38
C LEU A 103 23.93 -19.42 17.10
N ASP A 104 25.10 -19.08 16.61
CA ASP A 104 25.49 -17.74 16.20
C ASP A 104 24.72 -17.28 14.95
N ASP A 105 24.54 -18.16 13.96
CA ASP A 105 23.67 -17.91 12.81
C ASP A 105 22.24 -17.55 13.22
N ALA A 106 21.66 -18.34 14.14
CA ALA A 106 20.33 -18.08 14.67
C ALA A 106 20.25 -16.71 15.36
N LEU A 107 21.32 -16.28 16.04
CA LEU A 107 21.38 -14.96 16.68
C LEU A 107 21.45 -13.84 15.64
N VAL A 108 22.28 -13.97 14.59
CA VAL A 108 22.42 -12.96 13.53
C VAL A 108 21.12 -12.84 12.73
N VAL A 109 20.55 -13.96 12.27
CA VAL A 109 19.30 -13.98 11.51
C VAL A 109 18.14 -13.43 12.34
N SER A 110 18.03 -13.81 13.62
CA SER A 110 16.98 -13.29 14.51
C SER A 110 17.14 -11.79 14.76
N TRP A 111 18.37 -11.32 14.97
CA TRP A 111 18.65 -9.90 15.14
C TRP A 111 18.29 -9.08 13.89
N VAL A 112 18.72 -9.52 12.71
CA VAL A 112 18.37 -8.85 11.45
C VAL A 112 16.87 -8.89 11.18
N LYS A 113 16.20 -10.01 11.45
CA LYS A 113 14.74 -10.08 11.37
C LYS A 113 14.08 -8.99 12.22
N ASN A 114 14.57 -8.76 13.44
CA ASN A 114 14.04 -7.71 14.31
C ASN A 114 14.37 -6.30 13.81
N LEU A 115 15.53 -6.09 13.17
CA LEU A 115 15.88 -4.81 12.54
C LEU A 115 14.94 -4.47 11.38
N VAL A 116 14.54 -5.47 10.58
CA VAL A 116 13.69 -5.28 9.39
C VAL A 116 12.21 -5.63 9.63
N ASP A 117 11.77 -5.63 10.90
CA ASP A 117 10.43 -6.07 11.29
C ASP A 117 9.30 -5.24 10.66
N SER A 118 9.55 -3.95 10.41
CA SER A 118 8.62 -3.07 9.69
C SER A 118 8.40 -3.55 8.25
N ASP A 119 9.47 -3.93 7.54
CA ASP A 119 9.38 -4.48 6.18
C ASP A 119 8.75 -5.86 6.16
N ILE A 120 9.01 -6.70 7.15
CA ILE A 120 8.33 -8.00 7.32
C ILE A 120 6.83 -7.79 7.50
N THR A 121 6.42 -6.85 8.35
CA THR A 121 5.01 -6.51 8.59
C THR A 121 4.36 -6.01 7.30
N ARG A 122 5.01 -5.09 6.59
CA ARG A 122 4.56 -4.60 5.28
C ARG A 122 4.43 -5.73 4.27
N PHE A 123 5.40 -6.65 4.21
CA PHE A 123 5.38 -7.78 3.28
C PHE A 123 4.22 -8.76 3.55
N ALA A 124 3.93 -9.03 4.82
CA ALA A 124 2.75 -9.83 5.18
C ALA A 124 1.45 -9.20 4.67
N ILE A 125 1.32 -7.88 4.76
CA ILE A 125 0.16 -7.15 4.21
C ILE A 125 0.13 -7.20 2.68
N PHE A 126 1.27 -7.02 2.03
CA PHE A 126 1.41 -7.13 0.57
C PHE A 126 0.96 -8.52 0.06
N LYS A 127 1.34 -9.60 0.76
CA LYS A 127 0.86 -10.96 0.45
C LYS A 127 -0.64 -11.08 0.66
N LYS A 128 -1.14 -10.59 1.78
CA LYS A 128 -2.58 -10.59 2.10
C LYS A 128 -3.41 -9.92 1.00
N ALA A 129 -2.95 -8.79 0.45
CA ALA A 129 -3.66 -8.07 -0.62
C ALA A 129 -3.92 -8.93 -1.87
N LYS A 130 -3.03 -9.89 -2.15
CA LYS A 130 -3.16 -10.82 -3.28
C LYS A 130 -4.15 -11.97 -3.00
N GLU A 131 -4.42 -12.26 -1.74
CA GLU A 131 -5.22 -13.39 -1.28
C GLU A 131 -6.64 -13.01 -0.82
N VAL A 132 -6.94 -11.72 -0.68
CA VAL A 132 -8.27 -11.25 -0.26
C VAL A 132 -9.36 -11.78 -1.19
N LYS A 133 -10.38 -12.40 -0.59
CA LYS A 133 -11.54 -12.98 -1.31
C LYS A 133 -12.67 -11.99 -1.55
N HIS A 134 -12.83 -11.03 -0.64
CA HIS A 134 -13.86 -10.00 -0.65
C HIS A 134 -13.31 -8.70 -0.08
N ILE A 135 -13.60 -7.57 -0.73
CA ILE A 135 -13.14 -6.25 -0.30
C ILE A 135 -14.28 -5.24 -0.15
N ILE A 136 -15.41 -5.48 -0.81
CA ILE A 136 -16.60 -4.64 -0.66
C ILE A 136 -17.44 -5.15 0.51
N LYS A 137 -17.60 -4.32 1.54
CA LYS A 137 -18.40 -4.62 2.72
C LYS A 137 -19.58 -3.66 2.82
N GLN A 138 -20.80 -4.17 2.75
CA GLN A 138 -22.00 -3.37 2.98
C GLN A 138 -22.09 -2.98 4.45
N VAL A 139 -22.24 -1.67 4.69
CA VAL A 139 -22.36 -1.07 6.02
C VAL A 139 -23.72 -0.44 6.26
N LEU A 140 -24.46 -0.16 5.18
CA LEU A 140 -25.84 0.28 5.23
C LEU A 140 -26.64 -0.33 4.10
N GLN A 141 -27.76 -0.97 4.43
CA GLN A 141 -28.71 -1.45 3.45
C GLN A 141 -29.58 -0.29 2.94
N GLY A 142 -29.66 -0.17 1.61
CA GLY A 142 -30.57 0.75 0.92
C GLY A 142 -31.83 0.06 0.43
N ASP A 143 -32.58 0.75 -0.42
CA ASP A 143 -33.75 0.21 -1.14
C ASP A 143 -33.42 -0.86 -2.21
N GLY A 144 -32.13 -1.00 -2.56
CA GLY A 144 -31.64 -1.97 -3.55
C GLY A 144 -31.45 -1.41 -4.96
N HIS A 145 -31.85 -0.17 -5.24
CA HIS A 145 -31.69 0.45 -6.56
C HIS A 145 -30.32 1.08 -6.77
N THR A 146 -29.72 1.67 -5.73
CA THR A 146 -28.39 2.30 -5.79
C THR A 146 -27.47 1.74 -4.71
N GLU A 147 -26.22 1.48 -5.07
CA GLU A 147 -25.14 1.16 -4.13
C GLU A 147 -24.00 2.16 -4.31
N VAL A 148 -23.63 2.83 -3.22
CA VAL A 148 -22.46 3.71 -3.14
C VAL A 148 -21.32 2.94 -2.49
N ILE A 149 -20.18 2.85 -3.15
CA ILE A 149 -18.99 2.18 -2.65
C ILE A 149 -17.89 3.20 -2.42
N LEU A 150 -17.47 3.35 -1.16
CA LEU A 150 -16.41 4.26 -0.76
C LEU A 150 -15.05 3.54 -0.73
N ILE A 151 -14.10 4.00 -1.55
CA ILE A 151 -12.70 3.57 -1.55
C ILE A 151 -11.86 4.63 -0.83
N PRO A 152 -11.25 4.29 0.33
CA PRO A 152 -10.46 5.25 1.09
C PRO A 152 -9.15 5.64 0.40
N GLY A 153 -8.59 6.75 0.86
CA GLY A 153 -7.26 7.23 0.49
C GLY A 153 -6.18 6.77 1.49
N PHE A 154 -5.13 7.59 1.62
CA PHE A 154 -3.93 7.25 2.40
C PHE A 154 -3.96 7.71 3.88
N LEU A 155 -4.89 8.58 4.28
CA LEU A 155 -5.05 9.04 5.69
C LEU A 155 -6.02 8.17 6.51
N SER A 156 -5.96 6.87 6.26
CA SER A 156 -7.13 6.03 6.34
C SER A 156 -6.98 4.99 7.46
N ASN A 157 -6.50 5.45 8.62
CA ASN A 157 -5.74 4.57 9.49
C ASN A 157 -6.35 4.11 10.81
N GLU A 158 -6.72 5.01 11.72
CA GLU A 158 -7.21 4.57 13.04
C GLU A 158 -8.17 5.55 13.70
N PHE A 159 -8.46 6.67 13.02
CA PHE A 159 -9.61 7.54 13.28
C PHE A 159 -10.97 6.87 12.90
N TYR A 160 -11.03 5.53 12.95
CA TYR A 160 -11.85 4.71 12.06
C TYR A 160 -13.17 4.20 12.65
N ALA A 161 -13.47 4.43 13.92
CA ALA A 161 -14.82 4.13 14.41
C ALA A 161 -15.78 5.29 14.08
N ASP A 162 -15.40 6.54 14.33
CA ASP A 162 -16.36 7.64 14.32
C ASP A 162 -16.40 8.37 12.99
N HIS A 163 -15.27 8.52 12.32
CA HIS A 163 -15.25 9.23 11.06
C HIS A 163 -15.85 8.43 9.91
N TYR A 164 -15.68 7.11 9.84
CA TYR A 164 -16.40 6.32 8.83
C TYR A 164 -17.91 6.41 9.02
N LYS A 165 -18.38 6.45 10.27
CA LYS A 165 -19.80 6.72 10.55
C LYS A 165 -20.20 8.11 10.07
N GLU A 166 -19.36 9.13 10.21
CA GLU A 166 -19.62 10.46 9.64
C GLU A 166 -19.69 10.42 8.11
N TRP A 167 -18.75 9.77 7.42
CA TRP A 167 -18.80 9.58 5.96
C TRP A 167 -20.10 8.88 5.55
N ILE A 168 -20.43 7.76 6.19
CA ILE A 168 -21.65 7.00 5.90
C ILE A 168 -22.88 7.88 6.16
N ARG A 169 -22.96 8.58 7.29
CA ARG A 169 -24.07 9.51 7.60
C ARG A 169 -24.17 10.63 6.56
N SER A 170 -23.05 11.21 6.17
CA SER A 170 -22.94 12.27 5.18
C SER A 170 -23.40 11.78 3.79
N LEU A 171 -23.03 10.56 3.40
CA LEU A 171 -23.49 9.93 2.16
C LEU A 171 -24.98 9.60 2.19
N THR A 172 -25.54 9.20 3.33
CA THR A 172 -27.00 8.96 3.44
C THR A 172 -27.85 10.21 3.33
N LYS A 173 -27.26 11.38 3.54
CA LYS A 173 -27.93 12.68 3.46
C LYS A 173 -27.72 13.38 2.12
N SER A 174 -26.78 12.90 1.31
CA SER A 174 -26.49 13.50 0.01
C SER A 174 -27.57 13.14 -1.01
N LYS A 175 -27.57 13.84 -2.15
CA LYS A 175 -28.42 13.60 -3.31
C LYS A 175 -27.90 12.44 -4.18
N LEU A 176 -27.03 11.57 -3.64
CA LEU A 176 -26.51 10.41 -4.37
C LEU A 176 -27.56 9.32 -4.47
N GLY A 177 -28.08 9.13 -5.68
CA GLY A 177 -29.22 8.26 -5.91
C GLY A 177 -30.53 9.05 -5.76
N LYS A 178 -31.58 8.57 -6.42
CA LYS A 178 -32.91 9.21 -6.34
C LYS A 178 -33.62 8.91 -5.01
N ASP A 179 -33.20 7.84 -4.32
CA ASP A 179 -33.86 7.21 -3.18
C ASP A 179 -32.88 7.00 -1.99
N LYS A 180 -33.02 5.94 -1.18
CA LYS A 180 -32.17 5.62 -0.02
C LYS A 180 -31.06 4.65 -0.43
N PRO A 181 -29.87 5.14 -0.85
CA PRO A 181 -28.81 4.28 -1.37
C PRO A 181 -28.28 3.31 -0.32
N GLY A 182 -27.89 2.12 -0.77
CA GLY A 182 -27.01 1.24 0.00
C GLY A 182 -25.62 1.86 0.07
N VAL A 183 -24.93 1.68 1.18
CA VAL A 183 -23.55 2.13 1.36
C VAL A 183 -22.67 0.94 1.69
N SER A 184 -21.61 0.81 0.91
CA SER A 184 -20.54 -0.16 1.10
C SER A 184 -19.20 0.54 1.21
N ILE A 185 -18.26 -0.11 1.87
CA ILE A 185 -16.88 0.37 2.03
C ILE A 185 -15.91 -0.61 1.42
N PHE A 186 -14.79 -0.09 0.96
CA PHE A 186 -13.61 -0.87 0.60
C PHE A 186 -12.82 -1.18 1.88
N ASP A 187 -12.93 -2.42 2.36
CA ASP A 187 -12.43 -2.85 3.67
C ASP A 187 -10.92 -3.18 3.62
N TRP A 188 -10.10 -2.16 3.36
CA TRP A 188 -8.64 -2.21 3.43
C TRP A 188 -8.12 -1.11 4.35
N LYS A 189 -7.26 -1.49 5.29
CA LYS A 189 -6.56 -0.56 6.18
C LYS A 189 -5.21 -0.18 5.57
N THR A 190 -4.66 0.97 5.93
CA THR A 190 -3.36 1.44 5.43
C THR A 190 -2.31 1.57 6.55
N ASN A 191 -2.51 0.92 7.71
CA ASN A 191 -1.77 1.28 8.95
C ASN A 191 -0.37 0.73 9.08
N TYR A 192 0.04 -0.01 8.07
CA TYR A 192 1.37 -0.53 7.88
C TYR A 192 2.32 0.48 7.23
N THR A 193 1.90 1.73 6.99
CA THR A 193 2.73 2.81 6.43
C THR A 193 2.84 4.03 7.35
N PRO A 194 3.40 3.89 8.56
CA PRO A 194 3.44 4.96 9.55
C PRO A 194 4.28 6.16 9.12
N GLU A 195 5.42 5.96 8.44
CA GLU A 195 6.30 7.07 8.04
C GLU A 195 5.58 7.97 7.03
N PHE A 196 4.95 7.35 6.04
CA PHE A 196 4.13 8.01 5.03
C PHE A 196 2.99 8.79 5.69
N GLN A 197 2.23 8.15 6.56
CA GLN A 197 1.01 8.74 7.14
C GLN A 197 1.32 9.90 8.07
N ASN A 198 2.33 9.75 8.93
CA ASN A 198 2.73 10.81 9.85
C ASN A 198 3.29 12.02 9.09
N THR A 199 4.11 11.78 8.07
CA THR A 199 4.69 12.84 7.24
C THR A 199 3.61 13.59 6.48
N ILE A 200 2.69 12.87 5.82
CA ILE A 200 1.61 13.50 5.06
C ILE A 200 0.67 14.29 5.95
N LEU A 201 0.37 13.82 7.16
CA LEU A 201 -0.43 14.59 8.10
C LEU A 201 0.23 15.94 8.44
N ILE A 202 1.54 15.94 8.71
CA ILE A 202 2.31 17.17 9.00
C ILE A 202 2.30 18.11 7.80
N VAL A 203 2.55 17.59 6.60
CA VAL A 203 2.53 18.35 5.34
C VAL A 203 1.15 18.95 5.10
N ASP A 204 0.09 18.15 5.26
CA ASP A 204 -1.28 18.58 4.97
C ASP A 204 -1.77 19.68 5.91
N HIS A 205 -1.31 19.67 7.16
CA HIS A 205 -1.63 20.73 8.11
C HIS A 205 -0.93 22.07 7.81
N GLU A 206 -0.03 22.11 6.81
CA GLU A 206 0.80 23.26 6.44
C GLU A 206 1.54 23.84 7.68
N LEU A 207 2.07 22.95 8.52
CA LEU A 207 2.83 23.36 9.69
C LEU A 207 4.06 24.16 9.27
N LYS A 208 4.40 25.23 10.03
CA LYS A 208 5.50 26.15 9.69
C LYS A 208 6.88 25.47 9.61
N LEU A 209 7.02 24.26 10.14
CA LEU A 209 8.25 23.50 10.17
C LEU A 209 8.25 22.47 9.04
N LYS A 210 9.37 22.35 8.34
CA LYS A 210 9.57 21.26 7.38
C LYS A 210 9.46 19.91 8.12
N PRO A 211 8.72 18.93 7.60
CA PRO A 211 8.66 17.61 8.22
C PRO A 211 10.06 17.02 8.27
N LYS A 212 10.45 16.46 9.42
CA LYS A 212 11.63 15.59 9.52
C LYS A 212 11.14 14.16 9.39
N TYR A 213 11.59 13.47 8.36
CA TYR A 213 11.13 12.14 8.00
C TYR A 213 12.24 11.37 7.27
N ASN A 214 12.13 10.04 7.22
CA ASN A 214 12.98 9.17 6.41
C ASN A 214 12.42 9.10 4.99
N SER A 215 13.12 9.74 4.04
CA SER A 215 12.64 9.83 2.65
C SER A 215 12.61 8.50 1.91
N GLU A 216 13.53 7.59 2.22
CA GLU A 216 13.57 6.26 1.61
C GLU A 216 12.40 5.40 2.10
N VAL A 217 12.15 5.37 3.41
CA VAL A 217 11.02 4.64 4.00
C VAL A 217 9.71 5.24 3.49
N PHE A 218 9.57 6.58 3.46
CA PHE A 218 8.41 7.25 2.91
C PHE A 218 8.12 6.84 1.46
N ALA A 219 9.15 6.87 0.59
CA ALA A 219 9.00 6.49 -0.81
C ALA A 219 8.60 5.02 -0.95
N THR A 220 9.21 4.15 -0.14
CA THR A 220 8.94 2.71 -0.15
C THR A 220 7.51 2.39 0.28
N GLU A 221 7.04 3.05 1.34
CA GLU A 221 5.67 2.93 1.82
C GLU A 221 4.65 3.50 0.82
N TRP A 222 4.96 4.63 0.18
CA TRP A 222 4.16 5.18 -0.90
C TRP A 222 4.02 4.21 -2.08
N GLU A 223 5.13 3.64 -2.55
CA GLU A 223 5.13 2.61 -3.59
C GLU A 223 4.29 1.39 -3.19
N GLN A 224 4.36 0.99 -1.92
CA GLN A 224 3.56 -0.13 -1.44
C GLN A 224 2.07 0.18 -1.52
N LEU A 225 1.63 1.35 -1.04
CA LEU A 225 0.22 1.74 -1.12
C LEU A 225 -0.31 1.67 -2.54
N LYS A 226 0.44 2.21 -3.52
CA LYS A 226 0.07 2.13 -4.94
C LYS A 226 -0.13 0.68 -5.40
N ARG A 227 0.82 -0.19 -5.09
CA ARG A 227 0.82 -1.61 -5.49
C ARG A 227 -0.30 -2.39 -4.83
N ASP A 228 -0.61 -2.10 -3.57
CA ASP A 228 -1.68 -2.77 -2.84
C ASP A 228 -3.05 -2.39 -3.41
N PHE A 229 -3.34 -1.10 -3.58
CA PHE A 229 -4.60 -0.66 -4.19
C PHE A 229 -4.76 -1.17 -5.63
N HIS A 230 -3.68 -1.24 -6.39
CA HIS A 230 -3.67 -1.84 -7.74
C HIS A 230 -3.90 -3.36 -7.73
N SER A 231 -3.30 -4.07 -6.77
CA SER A 231 -3.49 -5.53 -6.61
C SER A 231 -4.92 -5.87 -6.22
N LEU A 232 -5.55 -5.01 -5.40
CA LEU A 232 -6.93 -5.17 -4.94
C LEU A 232 -7.97 -4.92 -6.04
N SER A 233 -7.61 -4.36 -7.20
CA SER A 233 -8.52 -4.23 -8.35
C SER A 233 -9.20 -5.56 -8.71
N LYS A 234 -8.46 -6.69 -8.63
CA LYS A 234 -8.98 -8.02 -8.96
C LYS A 234 -10.22 -8.37 -8.14
N VAL A 235 -10.09 -8.27 -6.83
CA VAL A 235 -11.16 -8.63 -5.89
C VAL A 235 -12.28 -7.59 -5.91
N PHE A 236 -11.94 -6.31 -6.03
CA PHE A 236 -12.93 -5.23 -6.17
C PHE A 236 -13.88 -5.46 -7.35
N PHE A 237 -13.33 -5.65 -8.55
CA PHE A 237 -14.16 -5.89 -9.73
C PHE A 237 -14.86 -7.26 -9.70
N SER A 238 -14.30 -8.25 -9.00
CA SER A 238 -14.98 -9.53 -8.76
C SER A 238 -16.24 -9.34 -7.91
N ASP A 239 -16.14 -8.56 -6.84
CA ASP A 239 -17.29 -8.24 -5.99
C ASP A 239 -18.34 -7.40 -6.74
N LEU A 240 -17.93 -6.40 -7.54
CA LEU A 240 -18.85 -5.66 -8.41
C LEU A 240 -19.62 -6.56 -9.38
N GLN A 241 -18.93 -7.54 -9.99
CA GLN A 241 -19.57 -8.51 -10.88
C GLN A 241 -20.61 -9.36 -10.15
N LYS A 242 -20.34 -9.77 -8.89
CA LYS A 242 -21.32 -10.50 -8.08
C LYS A 242 -22.55 -9.65 -7.78
N ILE A 243 -22.36 -8.38 -7.40
CA ILE A 243 -23.45 -7.43 -7.14
C ILE A 243 -24.32 -7.27 -8.41
N LYS A 244 -23.71 -6.96 -9.56
CA LYS A 244 -24.45 -6.82 -10.83
C LYS A 244 -25.08 -8.13 -11.31
N LYS A 245 -24.50 -9.30 -11.02
CA LYS A 245 -25.14 -10.59 -11.33
C LYS A 245 -26.41 -10.82 -10.52
N GLN A 246 -26.41 -10.43 -9.24
CA GLN A 246 -27.58 -10.56 -8.36
C GLN A 246 -28.63 -9.49 -8.65
N GLN A 247 -28.20 -8.28 -9.01
CA GLN A 247 -29.06 -7.13 -9.27
C GLN A 247 -28.56 -6.39 -10.53
N PRO A 248 -28.94 -6.86 -11.74
CA PRO A 248 -28.43 -6.31 -13.01
C PRO A 248 -28.64 -4.82 -13.19
N ASP A 249 -29.79 -4.32 -12.74
CA ASP A 249 -30.18 -2.90 -12.89
C ASP A 249 -29.71 -2.02 -11.73
N LYS A 250 -29.08 -2.59 -10.69
CA LYS A 250 -28.59 -1.80 -9.55
C LYS A 250 -27.55 -0.80 -10.02
N LYS A 251 -27.79 0.49 -9.79
CA LYS A 251 -26.84 1.56 -10.08
C LYS A 251 -25.65 1.48 -9.13
N ILE A 252 -24.43 1.48 -9.67
CA ILE A 252 -23.20 1.47 -8.89
C ILE A 252 -22.52 2.82 -8.96
N ILE A 253 -22.37 3.46 -7.81
CA ILE A 253 -21.62 4.71 -7.64
C ILE A 253 -20.34 4.38 -6.89
N VAL A 254 -19.18 4.71 -7.46
CA VAL A 254 -17.89 4.56 -6.78
C VAL A 254 -17.38 5.93 -6.40
N ILE A 255 -16.96 6.08 -5.14
CA ILE A 255 -16.26 7.25 -4.63
C ILE A 255 -14.85 6.82 -4.28
N ALA A 256 -13.84 7.33 -4.98
CA ALA A 256 -12.44 7.06 -4.67
C ALA A 256 -11.71 8.31 -4.21
N ILE A 257 -10.90 8.15 -3.19
CA ILE A 257 -10.10 9.21 -2.58
C ILE A 257 -8.63 8.90 -2.86
N ASN A 258 -7.92 9.81 -3.53
CA ASN A 258 -6.46 9.78 -3.68
C ASN A 258 -5.91 8.48 -4.23
N VAL A 259 -5.08 7.79 -3.42
CA VAL A 259 -4.44 6.52 -3.75
C VAL A 259 -5.48 5.43 -4.03
N GLY A 260 -6.71 5.56 -3.48
CA GLY A 260 -7.83 4.69 -3.79
C GLY A 260 -8.20 4.67 -5.28
N THR A 261 -7.83 5.70 -6.04
CA THR A 261 -8.05 5.70 -7.49
C THR A 261 -7.23 4.65 -8.22
N PHE A 262 -6.11 4.18 -7.65
CA PHE A 262 -5.30 3.10 -8.24
C PHE A 262 -6.02 1.74 -8.29
N THR A 263 -7.08 1.55 -7.49
CA THR A 263 -7.95 0.37 -7.63
C THR A 263 -8.72 0.38 -8.94
N ILE A 264 -9.10 1.56 -9.44
CA ILE A 264 -9.87 1.71 -10.69
C ILE A 264 -8.93 1.92 -11.89
N ASP A 265 -7.79 2.58 -11.67
CA ASP A 265 -6.73 2.82 -12.65
C ASP A 265 -5.88 1.57 -12.89
N ASN A 266 -6.52 0.59 -13.54
CA ASN A 266 -5.89 -0.68 -13.88
C ASN A 266 -6.33 -1.14 -15.28
N PRO A 267 -5.45 -1.02 -16.30
CA PRO A 267 -5.75 -1.41 -17.69
C PRO A 267 -6.26 -2.85 -17.85
N HIS A 268 -5.82 -3.77 -17.00
CA HIS A 268 -6.24 -5.18 -17.03
C HIS A 268 -7.76 -5.34 -16.80
N TYR A 269 -8.38 -4.42 -16.04
CA TYR A 269 -9.81 -4.45 -15.72
C TYR A 269 -10.64 -3.42 -16.50
N SER A 270 -10.08 -2.81 -17.56
CA SER A 270 -10.75 -1.79 -18.38
C SER A 270 -12.13 -2.19 -18.90
N LYS A 271 -12.33 -3.46 -19.27
CA LYS A 271 -13.64 -3.99 -19.72
C LYS A 271 -14.68 -3.99 -18.60
N LYS A 272 -14.26 -4.13 -17.34
CA LYS A 272 -15.14 -4.17 -16.16
C LYS A 272 -15.52 -2.78 -15.64
N LEU A 273 -14.92 -1.71 -16.17
CA LEU A 273 -15.28 -0.33 -15.82
C LEU A 273 -16.75 -0.01 -16.14
N SER A 274 -17.38 -0.70 -17.10
CA SER A 274 -18.80 -0.53 -17.41
C SER A 274 -19.75 -1.05 -16.31
N LEU A 275 -19.22 -1.70 -15.27
CA LEU A 275 -19.98 -2.05 -14.06
C LEU A 275 -20.22 -0.83 -13.16
N ILE A 276 -19.46 0.25 -13.37
CA ILE A 276 -19.53 1.50 -12.60
C ILE A 276 -20.36 2.49 -13.42
N ASP A 277 -21.46 2.97 -12.84
CA ASP A 277 -22.32 3.96 -13.47
C ASP A 277 -21.73 5.36 -13.29
N ASP A 278 -21.50 5.77 -12.04
CA ASP A 278 -20.90 7.06 -11.73
C ASP A 278 -19.61 6.89 -10.91
N TYR A 279 -18.58 7.66 -11.26
CA TYR A 279 -17.29 7.65 -10.57
C TYR A 279 -16.94 9.05 -10.06
N TYR A 280 -16.89 9.19 -8.74
CA TYR A 280 -16.54 10.42 -8.04
C TYR A 280 -15.12 10.29 -7.52
N ILE A 281 -14.26 11.24 -7.88
CA ILE A 281 -12.84 11.24 -7.58
C ILE A 281 -12.54 12.46 -6.74
N PHE A 282 -11.96 12.27 -5.55
CA PHE A 282 -11.50 13.34 -4.68
C PHE A 282 -9.99 13.27 -4.57
N GLY A 283 -9.29 14.33 -5.01
CA GLY A 283 -7.83 14.41 -4.91
C GLY A 283 -7.10 13.24 -5.58
N GLY A 284 -7.63 12.71 -6.69
CA GLY A 284 -7.19 11.44 -7.25
C GLY A 284 -5.70 11.39 -7.67
N CYS A 285 -5.08 10.23 -7.47
CA CYS A 285 -3.66 9.98 -7.81
C CYS A 285 -3.46 9.41 -9.23
N SER A 286 -4.55 9.07 -9.92
CA SER A 286 -4.51 8.44 -11.24
C SER A 286 -4.00 9.36 -12.35
N LYS A 287 -3.55 8.74 -13.45
CA LYS A 287 -3.04 9.45 -14.63
C LYS A 287 -4.18 10.02 -15.48
N PRO A 288 -4.14 11.30 -15.90
CA PRO A 288 -5.17 11.90 -16.76
C PRO A 288 -5.41 11.11 -18.05
N GLU A 289 -4.35 10.57 -18.66
CA GLU A 289 -4.39 9.88 -19.95
C GLU A 289 -5.24 8.61 -19.89
N TYR A 290 -5.16 7.87 -18.78
CA TYR A 290 -5.97 6.66 -18.60
C TYR A 290 -7.45 6.99 -18.43
N ILE A 291 -7.77 8.06 -17.71
CA ILE A 291 -9.15 8.53 -17.58
C ILE A 291 -9.71 8.96 -18.94
N LEU A 292 -8.93 9.74 -19.69
CA LEU A 292 -9.31 10.24 -21.02
C LEU A 292 -9.47 9.11 -22.04
N GLY A 293 -8.48 8.23 -22.14
CA GLY A 293 -8.41 7.20 -23.17
C GLY A 293 -9.33 5.99 -22.92
N THR A 294 -9.50 5.62 -21.64
CA THR A 294 -10.13 4.36 -21.25
C THR A 294 -11.38 4.57 -20.41
N MET A 295 -11.27 5.24 -19.24
CA MET A 295 -12.40 5.30 -18.29
C MET A 295 -13.60 6.08 -18.86
N SER A 296 -13.36 7.23 -19.50
CA SER A 296 -14.40 8.11 -20.04
C SER A 296 -15.32 7.44 -21.09
N LYS A 297 -14.83 6.38 -21.74
CA LYS A 297 -15.57 5.59 -22.73
C LYS A 297 -16.42 4.48 -22.09
N LYS A 298 -16.18 4.14 -20.83
CA LYS A 298 -16.75 2.96 -20.15
C LYS A 298 -17.62 3.31 -18.95
N ILE A 299 -17.25 4.35 -18.21
CA ILE A 299 -18.02 4.87 -17.08
C ILE A 299 -18.97 5.95 -17.60
N LYS A 300 -20.22 5.94 -17.13
CA LYS A 300 -21.25 6.84 -17.65
C LYS A 300 -21.00 8.29 -17.24
N ASN A 301 -20.67 8.56 -15.98
CA ASN A 301 -20.32 9.90 -15.52
C ASN A 301 -19.07 9.86 -14.65
N ILE A 302 -18.15 10.79 -14.88
CA ILE A 302 -16.94 10.95 -14.06
C ILE A 302 -16.93 12.37 -13.48
N TYR A 303 -16.73 12.48 -12.18
CA TYR A 303 -16.66 13.74 -11.46
C TYR A 303 -15.29 13.85 -10.81
N ASN A 304 -14.45 14.73 -11.32
CA ASN A 304 -13.11 14.97 -10.79
C ASN A 304 -13.09 16.21 -9.90
N PHE A 305 -13.04 15.99 -8.60
CA PHE A 305 -12.85 17.03 -7.58
C PHE A 305 -11.36 17.19 -7.31
N TYR A 306 -10.82 18.33 -7.75
CA TYR A 306 -9.39 18.60 -7.70
C TYR A 306 -9.10 19.93 -7.00
N ASN A 307 -7.88 20.05 -6.47
CA ASN A 307 -7.35 21.29 -5.94
C ASN A 307 -5.89 21.45 -6.37
N TYR A 308 -5.61 22.52 -7.11
CA TYR A 308 -4.27 22.85 -7.58
C TYR A 308 -3.33 23.31 -6.47
N GLN A 309 -3.83 23.55 -5.26
CA GLN A 309 -3.08 23.91 -4.06
C GLN A 309 -3.12 22.81 -2.98
N ASP A 310 -3.46 21.57 -3.33
CA ASP A 310 -3.41 20.45 -2.37
C ASP A 310 -1.96 20.22 -1.92
N ALA A 311 -1.68 20.51 -0.65
CA ALA A 311 -0.32 20.47 -0.11
C ALA A 311 0.26 19.05 -0.07
N ALA A 312 -0.56 18.07 0.33
CA ALA A 312 -0.14 16.67 0.42
C ALA A 312 0.18 16.09 -0.95
N LEU A 313 -0.70 16.29 -1.94
CA LEU A 313 -0.47 15.80 -3.30
C LEU A 313 0.72 16.50 -3.96
N GLN A 314 0.88 17.82 -3.81
CA GLN A 314 2.06 18.52 -4.35
C GLN A 314 3.35 17.95 -3.75
N PHE A 315 3.41 17.80 -2.42
CA PHE A 315 4.58 17.23 -1.75
C PHE A 315 4.92 15.83 -2.28
N ILE A 316 3.94 14.93 -2.39
CA ILE A 316 4.19 13.57 -2.91
C ILE A 316 4.76 13.65 -4.33
N TYR A 317 4.09 14.38 -5.22
CA TYR A 317 4.41 14.31 -6.64
C TYR A 317 5.67 15.10 -7.02
N ASP A 318 5.96 16.19 -6.33
CA ASP A 318 7.18 16.98 -6.55
C ASP A 318 8.43 16.22 -6.10
N ASN A 319 8.32 15.38 -5.06
CA ASN A 319 9.47 14.69 -4.47
C ASN A 319 9.61 13.22 -4.88
N PHE A 320 8.50 12.54 -5.25
CA PHE A 320 8.49 11.09 -5.42
C PHE A 320 7.83 10.58 -6.72
N GLU A 321 7.31 11.46 -7.58
CA GLU A 321 6.64 11.06 -8.84
C GLU A 321 7.15 11.86 -10.05
N ASN A 322 8.43 12.23 -10.06
CA ASN A 322 9.07 12.96 -11.18
C ASN A 322 8.32 14.23 -11.60
N MET A 323 7.65 14.91 -10.65
CA MET A 323 6.82 16.10 -10.92
C MET A 323 5.64 15.84 -11.89
N GLU A 324 5.21 14.58 -12.06
CA GLU A 324 3.96 14.28 -12.76
C GLU A 324 2.80 14.99 -12.04
N LYS A 325 1.81 15.51 -12.79
CA LYS A 325 0.62 16.14 -12.19
C LYS A 325 -0.57 15.19 -12.24
N PRO A 326 -1.00 14.60 -11.10
CA PRO A 326 -2.14 13.70 -11.07
C PRO A 326 -3.45 14.47 -11.25
N ILE A 327 -4.53 13.73 -11.49
CA ILE A 327 -5.87 14.31 -11.67
C ILE A 327 -6.39 15.08 -10.45
N GLY A 328 -5.84 14.86 -9.26
CA GLY A 328 -6.15 15.60 -8.04
C GLY A 328 -5.56 17.02 -8.00
N LEU A 329 -4.53 17.32 -8.79
CA LEU A 329 -3.88 18.64 -8.85
C LEU A 329 -4.32 19.49 -10.04
N LYS A 330 -5.10 18.93 -10.98
CA LYS A 330 -5.52 19.66 -12.18
C LYS A 330 -6.82 19.14 -12.75
N ALA A 331 -7.50 20.00 -13.52
CA ALA A 331 -8.59 19.56 -14.37
C ALA A 331 -8.08 18.52 -15.38
N ILE A 332 -8.93 17.54 -15.66
CA ILE A 332 -8.76 16.62 -16.78
C ILE A 332 -9.24 17.38 -18.02
N TYR A 333 -8.31 17.93 -18.80
CA TYR A 333 -8.65 18.69 -20.00
C TYR A 333 -9.21 17.77 -21.08
N VAL A 334 -10.42 18.08 -21.52
CA VAL A 334 -11.13 17.33 -22.55
C VAL A 334 -11.69 18.25 -23.62
N GLY A 335 -11.71 17.76 -24.87
CA GLY A 335 -12.59 18.33 -25.89
C GLY A 335 -14.07 18.19 -25.47
N LYS A 336 -14.97 18.93 -26.14
CA LYS A 336 -16.41 19.07 -25.80
C LYS A 336 -17.23 17.76 -25.61
N THR A 337 -16.65 16.59 -25.81
CA THR A 337 -17.32 15.28 -25.93
C THR A 337 -17.18 14.34 -24.74
N ALA A 338 -16.41 14.67 -23.70
CA ALA A 338 -16.25 13.74 -22.56
C ALA A 338 -17.23 14.00 -21.42
N LYS A 339 -17.80 12.91 -20.89
CA LYS A 339 -18.71 12.86 -19.73
C LYS A 339 -17.97 13.07 -18.39
N ILE A 340 -16.93 13.91 -18.41
CA ILE A 340 -16.10 14.24 -17.26
C ILE A 340 -16.48 15.65 -16.82
N LYS A 341 -16.98 15.78 -15.59
CA LYS A 341 -17.15 17.07 -14.94
C LYS A 341 -15.93 17.33 -14.05
N ASN A 342 -15.23 18.43 -14.30
CA ASN A 342 -14.13 18.88 -13.44
C ASN A 342 -14.68 19.92 -12.45
N ILE A 343 -14.42 19.72 -11.17
CA ILE A 343 -14.85 20.61 -10.09
C ILE A 343 -13.62 21.03 -9.30
N SER A 344 -13.27 22.31 -9.41
CA SER A 344 -12.24 22.89 -8.56
C SER A 344 -12.81 23.09 -7.16
N CYS A 345 -12.13 22.56 -6.16
CA CYS A 345 -12.49 22.77 -4.75
C CYS A 345 -12.02 24.14 -4.21
N GLY A 346 -11.30 24.92 -5.02
CA GLY A 346 -10.91 26.29 -4.72
C GLY A 346 -9.73 26.45 -3.75
N VAL A 347 -9.23 27.67 -3.65
CA VAL A 347 -8.02 28.04 -2.86
C VAL A 347 -8.22 28.04 -1.35
N GLN A 348 -9.47 28.10 -0.89
CA GLN A 348 -9.79 28.16 0.53
C GLN A 348 -9.60 26.79 1.24
N HIS A 349 -9.35 25.72 0.46
CA HIS A 349 -9.34 24.34 0.95
C HIS A 349 -8.03 23.62 0.57
N ARG A 350 -6.88 24.18 0.98
CA ARG A 350 -5.53 23.66 0.64
C ARG A 350 -5.20 22.30 1.26
N ARG A 351 -5.92 21.94 2.33
CA ARG A 351 -5.70 20.69 3.04
C ARG A 351 -6.47 19.57 2.37
N HIS A 352 -5.75 18.54 1.97
CA HIS A 352 -6.26 17.29 1.50
C HIS A 352 -7.34 16.71 2.42
N THR A 353 -7.11 16.77 3.75
CA THR A 353 -8.08 16.33 4.76
C THR A 353 -9.46 17.01 4.63
N THR A 354 -9.55 18.21 4.06
CA THR A 354 -10.83 18.93 3.95
C THR A 354 -11.77 18.39 2.90
N TYR A 355 -11.31 17.57 1.93
CA TYR A 355 -12.24 16.93 0.98
C TYR A 355 -13.26 16.04 1.69
N LYS A 356 -12.84 15.42 2.79
CA LYS A 356 -13.70 14.63 3.66
C LYS A 356 -14.85 15.48 4.23
N ASP A 357 -14.49 16.61 4.80
CA ASP A 357 -15.44 17.49 5.51
C ASP A 357 -16.42 18.14 4.53
N LEU A 358 -16.01 18.29 3.28
CA LEU A 358 -16.78 18.92 2.22
C LEU A 358 -17.50 17.92 1.31
N LEU A 359 -17.32 16.62 1.51
CA LEU A 359 -17.77 15.58 0.60
C LEU A 359 -19.24 15.76 0.18
N THR A 360 -20.17 15.78 1.14
CA THR A 360 -21.61 15.93 0.86
C THR A 360 -21.91 17.24 0.15
N LYS A 361 -21.31 18.35 0.62
CA LYS A 361 -21.52 19.67 0.02
C LYS A 361 -21.06 19.69 -1.45
N LEU A 362 -19.91 19.09 -1.74
CA LEU A 362 -19.34 19.03 -3.09
C LEU A 362 -20.16 18.13 -4.00
N ILE A 363 -20.63 16.99 -3.48
CA ILE A 363 -21.48 16.05 -4.21
C ILE A 363 -22.85 16.66 -4.51
N ASP A 364 -23.48 17.36 -3.56
CA ASP A 364 -24.82 17.93 -3.73
C ASP A 364 -24.86 19.17 -4.65
N ALA A 365 -23.67 19.67 -5.03
CA ALA A 365 -23.48 20.82 -5.90
C ALA A 365 -23.42 20.48 -7.40
N VAL A 366 -23.41 19.19 -7.78
CA VAL A 366 -23.20 18.71 -9.18
C VAL A 366 -24.30 17.79 -9.69
#